data_AF-A0A963FQ97-F1
#
_entry.id   AF-A0A963FQ97-F1
#
_cell.length_a   1.000
_cell.length_b   1.000
_cell.length_c   1.000
_cell.angle_alpha   90.00
_cell.angle_beta   90.00
_cell.angle_gamma   90.00
#
_symmetry.space_group_name_H-M   'P 1'
#
loop_
_entity.id
_entity.type
_entity.pdbx_description
1 polymer ?
#
loop_
_entity_poly.entity_id
_entity_poly.type
_entity_poly.pdbx_seq_one_letter_code
_entity_poly.pdbx_strand_id
1 'polypeptide(L)'
;MFSFPGSTLLLLAFFFSGFTLFSGISWFSVMDGIGGGLLQLSRYLVASFDRIRDARKAQQVKRQRNEAVKIETKKIEKRTPLRIEPVIKKMETGKRVEKERQVPLFETSADGDLPPLALLDPAQHSGRGMSDKELEAMSRQVEMKLRDFNVEVEVVAVSPGPVITLYELQLAPGTKASKITNLSRDLARALSTISVRVVEVIPGKSVI
;
A
#
# COMPACT_ATOMS: atom_id res chain seq x y z
N MET A 1 -34.81 49.33 75.60
CA MET A 1 -35.43 48.11 75.06
C MET A 1 -35.10 48.05 73.58
N PHE A 2 -34.48 46.99 73.10
CA PHE A 2 -34.10 46.86 71.68
C PHE A 2 -35.35 46.93 70.80
N SER A 3 -35.29 47.66 69.68
CA SER A 3 -36.36 47.74 68.69
C SER A 3 -36.58 46.39 68.00
N PHE A 4 -37.76 46.16 67.44
CA PHE A 4 -38.14 44.90 66.75
C PHE A 4 -37.09 44.39 65.75
N PRO A 5 -36.44 45.24 64.92
CA PRO A 5 -35.34 44.78 64.05
C PRO A 5 -34.09 44.34 64.82
N GLY A 6 -33.79 45.00 65.94
CA GLY A 6 -32.62 44.71 66.78
C GLY A 6 -32.75 43.39 67.53
N SER A 7 -33.94 43.04 68.00
CA SER A 7 -34.18 41.74 68.66
C SER A 7 -34.14 40.58 67.66
N THR A 8 -34.65 40.74 66.43
CA THR A 8 -34.54 39.72 65.37
C THR A 8 -33.08 39.46 64.97
N LEU A 9 -32.25 40.50 64.90
CA LEU A 9 -30.81 40.35 64.63
C LEU A 9 -30.11 39.60 65.75
N LEU A 10 -30.41 39.92 67.01
CA LEU A 10 -29.86 39.21 68.17
C LEU A 10 -30.31 37.74 68.20
N LEU A 11 -31.59 37.46 67.93
CA LEU A 11 -32.09 36.07 67.87
C LEU A 11 -31.44 35.27 66.75
N LEU A 12 -31.24 35.84 65.56
CA LEU A 12 -30.51 35.19 64.47
C LEU A 12 -29.03 34.93 64.83
N ALA A 13 -28.37 35.90 65.48
CA ALA A 13 -26.99 35.76 65.91
C ALA A 13 -26.85 34.64 66.97
N PHE A 14 -27.71 34.62 67.99
CA PHE A 14 -27.73 33.54 68.98
C PHE A 14 -28.13 32.21 68.39
N PHE A 15 -29.06 32.19 67.43
CA PHE A 15 -29.46 30.97 66.73
C PHE A 15 -28.31 30.37 65.93
N PHE A 16 -27.59 31.17 65.12
CA PHE A 16 -26.44 30.66 64.35
C PHE A 16 -25.27 30.25 65.26
N SER A 17 -25.02 30.99 66.34
CA SER A 17 -24.00 30.63 67.33
C SER A 17 -24.37 29.32 68.05
N GLY A 18 -25.62 29.19 68.50
CA GLY A 18 -26.14 27.98 69.14
C GLY A 18 -26.17 26.78 68.20
N PHE A 19 -26.56 26.97 66.94
CA PHE A 19 -26.57 25.93 65.92
C PHE A 19 -25.15 25.41 65.60
N THR A 20 -24.17 26.31 65.54
CA THR A 20 -22.76 25.96 65.33
C THR A 20 -22.22 25.08 66.47
N LEU A 21 -22.55 25.43 67.73
CA LEU A 21 -22.14 24.65 68.90
C LEU A 21 -22.89 23.32 69.03
N PHE A 22 -24.20 23.31 68.74
CA PHE A 22 -25.03 22.12 68.85
C PHE A 22 -24.74 21.08 67.77
N SER A 23 -24.50 21.52 66.52
CA SER A 23 -24.28 20.61 65.40
C SER A 23 -22.91 19.92 65.46
N GLY A 24 -21.94 20.45 66.21
CA GLY A 24 -20.58 19.88 66.29
C GLY A 24 -19.81 19.85 64.96
N ILE A 25 -20.34 20.52 63.92
CA ILE A 25 -19.76 20.53 62.58
C ILE A 25 -18.73 21.66 62.50
N SER A 26 -17.48 21.32 62.19
CA SER A 26 -16.48 22.30 61.80
C SER A 26 -16.87 22.91 60.46
N TRP A 27 -17.12 24.23 60.43
CA TRP A 27 -17.43 24.96 59.19
C TRP A 27 -16.34 24.78 58.12
N PHE A 28 -15.08 24.58 58.55
CA PHE A 28 -13.96 24.29 57.67
C PHE A 28 -14.16 22.97 56.91
N SER A 29 -14.65 21.92 57.58
CA SER A 29 -14.92 20.61 56.95
C SER A 29 -16.06 20.68 55.93
N VAL A 30 -17.05 21.54 56.15
CA VAL A 30 -18.14 21.79 55.18
C VAL A 30 -17.59 22.49 53.95
N MET A 31 -16.76 23.53 54.12
CA MET A 31 -16.15 24.24 53.01
C MET A 31 -15.22 23.34 52.19
N ASP A 32 -14.41 22.50 52.84
CA ASP A 32 -13.54 21.53 52.16
C ASP A 32 -14.33 20.46 51.42
N GLY A 33 -15.42 19.95 52.01
CA GLY A 33 -16.30 18.98 51.36
C GLY A 33 -16.99 19.56 50.11
N ILE A 34 -17.49 20.80 50.20
CA ILE A 34 -18.10 21.51 49.07
C ILE A 34 -17.04 21.82 48.00
N GLY A 35 -15.86 22.29 48.39
CA GLY A 35 -14.75 22.58 47.48
C GLY A 35 -14.27 21.35 46.73
N GLY A 36 -14.08 20.23 47.44
CA GLY A 36 -13.72 18.95 46.85
C GLY A 36 -14.78 18.42 45.89
N GLY A 37 -16.07 18.49 46.29
CA GLY A 37 -17.19 18.12 45.43
C GLY A 37 -17.27 18.96 44.16
N LEU A 38 -17.07 20.28 44.26
CA LEU A 38 -17.08 21.20 43.12
C LEU A 38 -15.92 20.94 42.14
N LEU A 39 -14.72 20.68 42.66
CA LEU A 39 -13.56 20.33 41.83
C LEU A 39 -13.74 18.97 41.15
N GLN A 40 -14.32 17.99 41.84
CA GLN A 40 -14.57 16.68 41.26
C GLN A 40 -15.66 16.74 40.19
N LEU A 41 -16.72 17.52 40.43
CA LEU A 41 -17.80 17.75 39.46
C LEU A 41 -17.27 18.47 38.22
N SER A 42 -16.46 19.52 38.39
CA SER A 42 -15.88 20.26 37.24
C SER A 42 -14.95 19.38 36.40
N ARG A 43 -14.09 18.57 37.03
CA ARG A 43 -13.25 17.58 36.32
C ARG A 43 -14.09 16.54 35.59
N TYR A 44 -15.16 16.04 36.21
CA TYR A 44 -16.06 15.07 35.58
C TYR A 44 -16.78 15.67 34.37
N LEU A 45 -17.27 16.90 34.47
CA LEU A 45 -17.96 17.59 33.38
C LEU A 45 -17.02 17.87 32.20
N VAL A 46 -15.81 18.37 32.46
CA VAL A 46 -14.80 18.61 31.41
C VAL A 46 -14.42 17.31 30.71
N ALA A 47 -14.08 16.27 31.47
CA ALA A 47 -13.71 14.96 30.91
C ALA A 47 -14.86 14.33 30.10
N SER A 48 -16.11 14.52 30.53
CA SER A 48 -17.29 14.04 29.80
C SER A 48 -17.46 14.78 28.47
N PHE A 49 -17.23 16.09 28.46
CA PHE A 49 -17.32 16.92 27.26
C PHE A 49 -16.22 16.59 26.24
N ASP A 50 -14.99 16.40 26.72
CA ASP A 50 -13.85 16.02 25.87
C ASP A 50 -14.06 14.65 25.24
N ARG A 51 -14.56 13.65 25.99
CA ARG A 51 -14.91 12.32 25.44
C ARG A 51 -15.92 12.40 24.31
N ILE A 52 -16.96 13.24 24.43
CA ILE A 52 -17.97 13.42 23.37
C ILE A 52 -17.36 14.09 22.14
N ARG A 53 -16.53 15.12 22.34
CA ARG A 53 -15.84 15.83 21.26
C ARG A 53 -14.87 14.90 20.51
N ASP A 54 -14.10 14.11 21.23
CA ASP A 54 -13.12 13.19 20.66
C ASP A 54 -13.80 12.00 19.96
N ALA A 55 -14.91 11.50 20.49
CA ALA A 55 -15.71 10.48 19.81
C ALA A 55 -16.24 10.98 18.45
N ARG A 56 -16.69 12.25 18.37
CA ARG A 56 -17.12 12.85 17.09
C ARG A 56 -15.97 12.99 16.09
N LYS A 57 -14.80 13.48 16.54
CA LYS A 57 -13.59 13.56 15.69
C LYS A 57 -13.14 12.19 15.21
N ALA A 58 -13.09 11.20 16.09
CA ALA A 58 -12.72 9.82 15.76
C ALA A 58 -13.68 9.21 14.72
N GLN A 59 -14.98 9.49 14.83
CA GLN A 59 -15.95 9.07 13.82
C GLN A 59 -15.71 9.75 12.46
N GLN A 60 -15.39 11.04 12.42
CA GLN A 60 -15.08 11.75 11.17
C GLN A 60 -13.83 11.18 10.49
N VAL A 61 -12.74 10.97 11.24
CA VAL A 61 -11.50 10.36 10.72
C VAL A 61 -11.77 8.95 10.20
N LYS A 62 -12.57 8.15 10.92
CA LYS A 62 -12.97 6.81 10.47
C LYS A 62 -13.80 6.87 9.18
N ARG A 63 -14.70 7.84 9.03
CA ARG A 63 -15.49 8.03 7.80
C ARG A 63 -14.60 8.41 6.62
N GLN A 64 -13.71 9.40 6.79
CA GLN A 64 -12.76 9.81 5.74
C GLN A 64 -11.86 8.66 5.29
N ARG A 65 -11.32 7.88 6.24
CA ARG A 65 -10.53 6.68 5.93
C ARG A 65 -11.35 5.65 5.15
N ASN A 66 -12.58 5.37 5.58
CA ASN A 66 -13.44 4.41 4.91
C ASN A 66 -13.84 4.87 3.50
N GLU A 67 -14.08 6.17 3.31
CA GLU A 67 -14.36 6.75 1.99
C GLU A 67 -13.15 6.66 1.07
N ALA A 68 -11.95 7.00 1.54
CA ALA A 68 -10.71 6.85 0.78
C ALA A 68 -10.48 5.39 0.37
N VAL A 69 -10.64 4.44 1.31
CA VAL A 69 -10.53 3.00 1.02
C VAL A 69 -11.59 2.56 0.01
N LYS A 70 -12.84 3.03 0.09
CA LYS A 70 -13.87 2.72 -0.91
C LYS A 70 -13.52 3.26 -2.30
N ILE A 71 -12.95 4.46 -2.38
CA ILE A 71 -12.51 5.06 -3.65
C ILE A 71 -11.37 4.25 -4.25
N GLU A 72 -10.37 3.87 -3.44
CA GLU A 72 -9.27 3.00 -3.89
C GLU A 72 -9.78 1.62 -4.31
N THR A 73 -10.67 1.01 -3.54
CA THR A 73 -11.25 -0.31 -3.85
C THR A 73 -12.02 -0.28 -5.17
N LYS A 74 -12.85 0.76 -5.40
CA LYS A 74 -13.55 0.96 -6.68
C LYS A 74 -12.59 1.22 -7.84
N LYS A 75 -11.45 1.87 -7.59
CA LYS A 75 -10.41 2.09 -8.60
C LYS A 75 -9.72 0.77 -8.96
N ILE A 76 -9.50 -0.11 -7.99
CA ILE A 76 -8.91 -1.44 -8.18
C ILE A 76 -9.89 -2.36 -8.93
N GLU A 77 -11.18 -2.39 -8.57
CA GLU A 77 -12.20 -3.21 -9.24
C GLU A 77 -12.41 -2.85 -10.72
N LYS A 78 -12.23 -1.57 -11.09
CA LYS A 78 -12.36 -1.11 -12.47
C LYS A 78 -11.15 -1.43 -13.36
N ARG A 79 -10.06 -1.96 -12.80
CA ARG A 79 -8.87 -2.31 -13.59
C ARG A 79 -9.17 -3.52 -14.45
N THR A 80 -8.89 -3.41 -15.74
CA THR A 80 -8.91 -4.54 -16.66
C THR A 80 -7.89 -5.59 -16.21
N PRO A 81 -8.23 -6.89 -16.25
CA PRO A 81 -7.30 -7.93 -15.85
C PRO A 81 -6.06 -7.93 -16.75
N LEU A 82 -4.89 -8.02 -16.13
CA LEU A 82 -3.58 -8.09 -16.80
C LEU A 82 -3.55 -9.28 -17.77
N ARG A 83 -3.21 -9.02 -19.04
CA ARG A 83 -3.06 -10.07 -20.05
C ARG A 83 -1.63 -10.62 -20.00
N ILE A 84 -1.45 -11.79 -19.38
CA ILE A 84 -0.15 -12.49 -19.36
C ILE A 84 -0.09 -13.39 -20.59
N GLU A 85 0.86 -13.15 -21.49
CA GLU A 85 1.07 -14.03 -22.63
C GLU A 85 1.79 -15.31 -22.17
N PRO A 86 1.28 -16.50 -22.54
CA PRO A 86 1.88 -17.75 -22.12
C PRO A 86 3.30 -17.86 -22.67
N VAL A 87 4.26 -18.19 -21.80
CA VAL A 87 5.63 -18.51 -22.18
C VAL A 87 5.59 -19.67 -23.16
N ILE A 88 5.97 -19.43 -24.42
CA ILE A 88 6.00 -20.45 -25.47
C ILE A 88 6.98 -21.54 -25.04
N LYS A 89 6.44 -22.63 -24.51
CA LYS A 89 7.22 -23.74 -23.99
C LYS A 89 7.20 -24.85 -25.03
N LYS A 90 8.37 -25.01 -25.67
CA LYS A 90 8.95 -26.20 -26.33
C LYS A 90 9.42 -25.86 -27.74
N MET A 91 10.72 -25.61 -27.89
CA MET A 91 11.38 -25.71 -29.19
C MET A 91 11.28 -27.16 -29.64
N GLU A 92 10.63 -27.39 -30.78
CA GLU A 92 10.66 -28.69 -31.45
C GLU A 92 12.08 -28.96 -31.94
N THR A 93 12.61 -30.15 -31.64
CA THR A 93 13.93 -30.57 -32.11
C THR A 93 13.91 -30.67 -33.64
N GLY A 94 14.91 -30.09 -34.29
CA GLY A 94 15.00 -30.13 -35.75
C GLY A 94 15.17 -31.57 -36.26
N LYS A 95 14.53 -31.90 -37.38
CA LYS A 95 14.60 -33.24 -38.03
C LYS A 95 16.03 -33.77 -38.23
N ARG A 96 17.00 -32.87 -38.39
CA ARG A 96 18.43 -33.19 -38.55
C ARG A 96 19.08 -33.68 -37.25
N VAL A 97 18.74 -33.08 -36.11
CA VAL A 97 19.23 -33.50 -34.78
C VAL A 97 18.78 -34.93 -34.49
N GLU A 98 17.54 -35.25 -34.83
CA GLU A 98 16.98 -36.60 -34.64
C GLU A 98 17.64 -37.63 -35.57
N LYS A 99 17.88 -37.24 -36.83
CA LYS A 99 18.53 -38.10 -37.83
C LYS A 99 20.00 -38.39 -37.52
N GLU A 100 20.76 -37.39 -37.06
CA GLU A 100 22.19 -37.54 -36.73
C GLU A 100 22.43 -38.19 -35.36
N ARG A 101 21.44 -38.15 -34.46
CA ARG A 101 21.47 -38.91 -33.19
C ARG A 101 21.36 -40.42 -33.41
N GLN A 102 20.82 -40.85 -34.56
CA GLN A 102 20.84 -42.24 -35.00
C GLN A 102 22.12 -42.50 -35.80
N VAL A 103 23.08 -43.19 -35.19
CA VAL A 103 24.33 -43.55 -35.88
C VAL A 103 24.01 -44.61 -36.95
N PRO A 104 24.40 -44.44 -38.23
CA PRO A 104 24.22 -45.47 -39.23
C PRO A 104 25.12 -46.68 -38.90
N LEU A 105 24.60 -47.89 -39.13
CA LEU A 105 25.28 -49.15 -38.81
C LEU A 105 26.47 -49.46 -39.75
N PHE A 106 26.65 -48.68 -40.82
CA PHE A 106 27.68 -48.87 -41.85
C PHE A 106 28.31 -47.52 -42.22
N GLU A 107 29.65 -47.46 -42.29
CA GLU A 107 30.41 -46.28 -42.67
C GLU A 107 30.44 -46.14 -44.21
N THR A 108 29.80 -45.11 -44.75
CA THR A 108 29.96 -44.72 -46.16
C THR A 108 30.71 -43.40 -46.17
N SER A 109 32.01 -43.45 -46.48
CA SER A 109 32.86 -42.25 -46.56
C SER A 109 32.56 -41.49 -47.86
N ALA A 110 31.70 -40.48 -47.78
CA ALA A 110 31.50 -39.54 -48.88
C ALA A 110 32.33 -38.26 -48.64
N ASP A 111 33.26 -37.98 -49.56
CA ASP A 111 34.01 -36.70 -49.60
C ASP A 111 33.02 -35.55 -49.82
N GLY A 112 32.81 -34.72 -48.78
CA GLY A 112 31.96 -33.53 -48.84
C GLY A 112 30.88 -33.39 -47.76
N ASP A 113 30.84 -34.30 -46.77
CA ASP A 113 29.80 -34.26 -45.73
C ASP A 113 29.95 -33.10 -44.73
N LEU A 114 28.80 -32.55 -44.32
CA LEU A 114 28.70 -31.48 -43.32
C LEU A 114 29.14 -31.99 -41.93
N PRO A 115 29.81 -31.17 -41.10
CA PRO A 115 30.22 -31.57 -39.76
C PRO A 115 29.02 -31.96 -38.89
N PRO A 116 29.14 -33.01 -38.04
CA PRO A 116 28.03 -33.52 -37.24
C PRO A 116 27.66 -32.59 -36.08
N LEU A 117 26.37 -32.50 -35.77
CA LEU A 117 25.85 -31.69 -34.67
C LEU A 117 26.27 -32.18 -33.27
N ALA A 118 26.81 -33.40 -33.18
CA ALA A 118 27.38 -33.95 -31.95
C ALA A 118 28.61 -33.18 -31.45
N LEU A 119 29.23 -32.36 -32.29
CA LEU A 119 30.31 -31.45 -31.90
C LEU A 119 29.82 -30.25 -31.09
N LEU A 120 28.52 -30.00 -31.04
CA LEU A 120 27.90 -28.94 -30.26
C LEU A 120 27.56 -29.43 -28.85
N ASP A 121 27.75 -28.57 -27.86
CA ASP A 121 27.30 -28.83 -26.50
C ASP A 121 25.77 -28.88 -26.43
N PRO A 122 25.18 -29.76 -25.59
CA PRO A 122 23.74 -29.82 -25.43
C PRO A 122 23.20 -28.52 -24.81
N ALA A 123 22.02 -28.09 -25.28
CA ALA A 123 21.34 -26.92 -24.74
C ALA A 123 21.11 -27.06 -23.23
N GLN A 124 21.63 -26.12 -22.46
CA GLN A 124 21.38 -26.03 -21.03
C GLN A 124 19.92 -25.62 -20.79
N HIS A 125 19.26 -26.23 -19.81
CA HIS A 125 17.92 -25.81 -19.44
C HIS A 125 18.01 -24.43 -18.79
N SER A 126 17.46 -23.42 -19.44
CA SER A 126 17.22 -22.12 -18.79
C SER A 126 16.40 -22.36 -17.53
N GLY A 127 16.78 -21.71 -16.42
CA GLY A 127 16.14 -21.89 -15.12
C GLY A 127 14.61 -21.69 -15.14
N ARG A 128 13.95 -22.06 -14.05
CA ARG A 128 12.50 -21.92 -13.92
C ARG A 128 12.12 -20.44 -14.12
N GLY A 129 11.27 -20.16 -15.11
CA GLY A 129 10.70 -18.83 -15.32
C GLY A 129 9.83 -18.40 -14.13
N MET A 130 9.53 -17.10 -14.05
CA MET A 130 8.65 -16.54 -13.02
C MET A 130 7.24 -17.10 -13.11
N SER A 131 6.59 -17.27 -11.97
CA SER A 131 5.18 -17.62 -11.89
C SER A 131 4.28 -16.43 -12.21
N ASP A 132 3.04 -16.68 -12.65
CA ASP A 132 2.08 -15.63 -12.99
C ASP A 132 1.84 -14.63 -11.84
N LYS A 133 1.88 -15.12 -10.59
CA LYS A 133 1.74 -14.28 -9.39
C LYS A 133 2.94 -13.35 -9.18
N GLU A 134 4.15 -13.82 -9.48
CA GLU A 134 5.36 -13.01 -9.41
C GLU A 134 5.36 -11.93 -10.49
N LEU A 135 4.94 -12.28 -11.71
CA LEU A 135 4.78 -11.34 -12.82
C LEU A 135 3.74 -10.25 -12.48
N GLU A 136 2.61 -10.64 -11.89
CA GLU A 136 1.58 -9.69 -11.44
C GLU A 136 2.11 -8.77 -10.32
N ALA A 137 2.80 -9.33 -9.32
CA ALA A 137 3.39 -8.54 -8.24
C ALA A 137 4.43 -7.54 -8.75
N MET A 138 5.29 -7.98 -9.67
CA MET A 138 6.28 -7.12 -10.33
C MET A 138 5.60 -6.03 -11.18
N SER A 139 4.52 -6.36 -11.90
CA SER A 139 3.74 -5.37 -12.67
C SER A 139 3.22 -4.24 -11.78
N ARG A 140 2.63 -4.58 -10.63
CA ARG A 140 2.18 -3.59 -9.64
C ARG A 140 3.35 -2.78 -9.09
N GLN A 141 4.50 -3.40 -8.86
CA GLN A 141 5.69 -2.71 -8.40
C GLN A 141 6.19 -1.69 -9.43
N VAL A 142 6.19 -2.04 -10.72
CA VAL A 142 6.56 -1.11 -11.81
C VAL A 142 5.63 0.10 -11.84
N GLU A 143 4.31 -0.09 -11.77
CA GLU A 143 3.35 1.02 -11.70
C GLU A 143 3.60 1.93 -10.50
N MET A 144 3.79 1.35 -9.31
CA MET A 144 4.06 2.12 -8.09
C MET A 144 5.36 2.91 -8.20
N LYS A 145 6.44 2.31 -8.70
CA LYS A 145 7.73 2.98 -8.85
C LYS A 145 7.70 4.10 -9.88
N LEU A 146 7.02 3.92 -11.00
CA LEU A 146 6.85 5.00 -11.97
C LEU A 146 6.00 6.15 -11.42
N ARG A 147 5.01 5.83 -10.58
CA ARG A 147 4.20 6.82 -9.89
C ARG A 147 5.00 7.68 -8.91
N ASP A 148 5.98 7.09 -8.20
CA ASP A 148 6.90 7.82 -7.33
C ASP A 148 7.70 8.90 -8.11
N PHE A 149 7.91 8.71 -9.41
CA PHE A 149 8.55 9.69 -10.32
C PHE A 149 7.54 10.61 -11.04
N ASN A 150 6.30 10.69 -10.56
CA ASN A 150 5.23 11.48 -11.17
C ASN A 150 4.95 11.05 -12.62
N VAL A 151 5.04 9.74 -12.91
CA VAL A 151 4.67 9.13 -14.19
C VAL A 151 3.51 8.17 -13.94
N GLU A 152 2.31 8.51 -14.41
CA GLU A 152 1.16 7.62 -14.31
C GLU A 152 1.12 6.69 -15.52
N VAL A 153 1.19 5.38 -15.26
CA VAL A 153 1.13 4.31 -16.25
C VAL A 153 0.27 3.15 -15.75
N GLU A 154 -0.21 2.34 -16.68
CA GLU A 154 -0.90 1.08 -16.40
C GLU A 154 -0.22 -0.04 -17.19
N VAL A 155 0.06 -1.17 -16.54
CA VAL A 155 0.60 -2.36 -17.24
C VAL A 155 -0.57 -3.07 -17.91
N VAL A 156 -0.52 -3.25 -19.24
CA VAL A 156 -1.61 -3.88 -20.01
C VAL A 156 -1.31 -5.36 -20.25
N ALA A 157 -0.06 -5.68 -20.53
CA ALA A 157 0.36 -7.03 -20.84
C ALA A 157 1.78 -7.32 -20.34
N VAL A 158 2.06 -8.61 -20.12
CA VAL A 158 3.38 -9.11 -19.71
C VAL A 158 3.74 -10.31 -20.58
N SER A 159 4.92 -10.23 -21.20
CA SER A 159 5.46 -11.30 -22.06
C SER A 159 6.81 -11.75 -21.51
N PRO A 160 6.89 -12.91 -20.84
CA PRO A 160 8.14 -13.41 -20.27
C PRO A 160 9.01 -14.05 -21.36
N GLY A 161 10.27 -13.66 -21.41
CA GLY A 161 11.29 -14.26 -22.27
C GLY A 161 12.35 -15.04 -21.49
N PRO A 162 13.33 -15.66 -22.19
CA PRO A 162 14.37 -16.46 -21.55
C PRO A 162 15.31 -15.68 -20.64
N VAL A 163 15.60 -14.41 -21.00
CA VAL A 163 16.55 -13.54 -20.28
C VAL A 163 15.85 -12.34 -19.65
N ILE A 164 14.85 -11.79 -20.33
CA ILE A 164 14.14 -10.58 -19.91
C ILE A 164 12.64 -10.83 -19.93
N THR A 165 11.90 -10.05 -19.14
CA THR A 165 10.44 -9.98 -19.19
C THR A 165 10.05 -8.63 -19.75
N LEU A 166 9.23 -8.62 -20.81
CA LEU A 166 8.68 -7.41 -21.40
C LEU A 166 7.38 -7.05 -20.67
N TYR A 167 7.29 -5.82 -20.16
CA TYR A 167 6.09 -5.26 -19.57
C TYR A 167 5.58 -4.17 -20.50
N GLU A 168 4.37 -4.33 -21.03
CA GLU A 168 3.74 -3.35 -21.91
C GLU A 168 3.00 -2.29 -21.08
N LEU A 169 3.43 -1.04 -21.21
CA LEU A 169 2.92 0.08 -20.42
C LEU A 169 2.05 0.99 -21.27
N GLN A 170 0.83 1.22 -20.82
CA GLN A 170 -0.04 2.27 -21.32
C GLN A 170 0.20 3.56 -20.52
N LEU A 171 0.57 4.62 -21.24
CA LEU A 171 0.82 5.93 -20.64
C LEU A 171 -0.49 6.70 -20.42
N ALA A 172 -0.55 7.47 -19.33
CA ALA A 172 -1.60 8.46 -19.15
C ALA A 172 -1.51 9.57 -20.22
N PRO A 173 -2.64 10.15 -20.66
CA PRO A 173 -2.66 11.21 -21.67
C PRO A 173 -1.72 12.37 -21.32
N GLY A 174 -0.92 12.82 -22.29
CA GLY A 174 0.03 13.91 -22.11
C GLY A 174 1.40 13.51 -21.53
N THR A 175 1.58 12.24 -21.12
CA THR A 175 2.89 11.73 -20.67
C THR A 175 3.77 11.39 -21.89
N LYS A 176 4.99 11.95 -21.94
CA LYS A 176 5.95 11.68 -23.01
C LYS A 176 6.77 10.43 -22.71
N ALA A 177 6.97 9.54 -23.70
CA ALA A 177 7.80 8.34 -23.57
C ALA A 177 9.25 8.65 -23.13
N SER A 178 9.82 9.75 -23.64
CA SER A 178 11.19 10.20 -23.29
C SER A 178 11.39 10.46 -21.80
N LYS A 179 10.33 10.81 -21.06
CA LYS A 179 10.40 10.98 -19.60
C LYS A 179 10.82 9.67 -18.92
N ILE A 180 10.34 8.54 -19.41
CA ILE A 180 10.60 7.21 -18.84
C ILE A 180 11.96 6.70 -19.29
N THR A 181 12.35 6.95 -20.56
CA THR A 181 13.69 6.66 -21.06
C THR A 181 14.77 7.29 -20.18
N ASN A 182 14.57 8.54 -19.77
CA ASN A 182 15.48 9.27 -18.88
C ASN A 182 15.51 8.72 -17.44
N LEU A 183 14.44 8.07 -16.99
CA LEU A 183 14.33 7.46 -15.66
C LEU A 183 14.85 6.02 -15.61
N SER A 184 15.26 5.43 -16.73
CA SER A 184 15.64 4.00 -16.83
C SER A 184 16.62 3.52 -15.75
N ARG A 185 17.68 4.31 -15.46
CA ARG A 185 18.67 3.97 -14.40
C ARG A 185 18.07 4.06 -13.00
N ASP A 186 17.27 5.08 -12.74
CA ASP A 186 16.62 5.27 -11.44
C ASP A 186 15.52 4.24 -11.19
N LEU A 187 14.80 3.86 -12.24
CA LEU A 187 13.82 2.79 -12.20
C LEU A 187 14.49 1.45 -11.92
N ALA A 188 15.62 1.15 -12.56
CA ALA A 188 16.39 -0.06 -12.28
C ALA A 188 16.80 -0.15 -10.80
N ARG A 189 17.30 0.96 -10.26
CA ARG A 189 17.64 1.12 -8.84
C ARG A 189 16.43 0.93 -7.92
N ALA A 190 15.28 1.50 -8.27
CA ALA A 190 14.06 1.41 -7.48
C ALA A 190 13.41 0.01 -7.48
N LEU A 191 13.64 -0.77 -8.54
CA LEU A 191 13.18 -2.14 -8.69
C LEU A 191 14.19 -3.19 -8.22
N SER A 192 15.37 -2.76 -7.75
CA SER A 192 16.47 -3.66 -7.37
C SER A 192 16.90 -4.59 -8.51
N THR A 193 16.91 -4.05 -9.73
CA THR A 193 17.35 -4.76 -10.94
C THR A 193 18.66 -4.16 -11.45
N ILE A 194 19.44 -4.95 -12.20
CA ILE A 194 20.73 -4.51 -12.75
C ILE A 194 20.53 -3.37 -13.74
N SER A 195 19.56 -3.52 -14.64
CA SER A 195 19.24 -2.52 -15.66
C SER A 195 17.80 -2.69 -16.14
N VAL A 196 17.22 -1.58 -16.62
CA VAL A 196 15.93 -1.55 -17.29
C VAL A 196 16.12 -0.91 -18.66
N ARG A 197 15.57 -1.56 -19.69
CA ARG A 197 15.56 -1.05 -21.06
C ARG A 197 14.17 -0.57 -21.41
N VAL A 198 14.05 0.67 -21.84
CA VAL A 198 12.79 1.27 -22.29
C VAL A 198 12.75 1.22 -23.80
N VAL A 199 11.62 0.75 -24.37
CA VAL A 199 11.38 0.71 -25.81
C VAL A 199 10.30 1.74 -26.11
N GLU A 200 10.66 2.84 -26.77
CA GLU A 200 9.71 3.97 -26.91
C GLU A 200 8.52 3.68 -27.83
N VAL A 201 8.65 2.73 -28.76
CA VAL A 201 7.60 2.37 -29.71
C VAL A 201 7.60 0.87 -29.94
N ILE A 202 6.46 0.24 -29.70
CA ILE A 202 6.17 -1.15 -30.09
C ILE A 202 5.35 -1.12 -31.39
N PRO A 203 5.85 -1.68 -32.51
CA PRO A 203 5.13 -1.67 -33.78
C PRO A 203 3.72 -2.27 -33.65
N GLY A 204 2.71 -1.54 -34.11
CA GLY A 204 1.32 -2.00 -34.11
C GLY A 204 0.58 -1.88 -32.76
N LYS A 205 1.21 -1.33 -31.72
CA LYS A 205 0.57 -1.05 -30.43
C LYS A 205 0.81 0.40 -29.99
N SER A 206 -0.07 0.94 -29.15
CA SER A 206 0.07 2.29 -28.55
C SER A 206 0.73 2.29 -27.17
N VAL A 207 1.47 1.22 -26.86
CA VAL A 207 2.15 0.99 -25.58
C VAL A 207 3.67 1.13 -25.73
N ILE A 208 4.36 1.32 -24.61
CA ILE A 208 5.83 1.33 -24.50
C ILE A 208 6.35 0.14 -23.67
#